data_AF-A0A822DMV1-F1
#
_entry.id   AF-A0A822DMV1-F1
#
_cell.length_a   1.000
_cell.length_b   1.000
_cell.length_c   1.000
_cell.angle_alpha   90.00
_cell.angle_beta   90.00
_cell.angle_gamma   90.00
#
_symmetry.space_group_name_H-M   'P 1'
#
loop_
_entity.id
_entity.type
_entity.pdbx_description
1 polymer ?
#
loop_
_entity_poly.entity_id
_entity_poly.type
_entity_poly.pdbx_seq_one_letter_code
_entity_poly.pdbx_strand_id
1 'polypeptide(L)'
;MRSIKSHKGLAAIKGPPESLIIFSCGFDQGTVDETQNERNGIFTEHLLNHITMPDQDVETILQNVARDIKLKGFPLPWRASCLTEKVYLAAESLE
;
A
#
# COMPACT_ATOMS: atom_id res chain seq x y z
N MET A 1 10.19 -32.20 31.91
CA MET A 1 9.72 -30.80 31.77
C MET A 1 9.41 -30.53 30.31
N ARG A 2 8.15 -30.24 29.95
CA ARG A 2 7.78 -29.79 28.60
C ARG A 2 7.94 -28.27 28.55
N SER A 3 8.84 -27.77 27.70
CA SER A 3 8.98 -26.35 27.42
C SER A 3 7.74 -25.85 26.68
N ILE A 4 6.94 -25.01 27.33
CA ILE A 4 5.87 -24.26 26.66
C ILE A 4 6.57 -23.10 25.95
N LYS A 5 6.71 -23.20 24.62
CA LYS A 5 7.21 -22.09 23.79
C LYS A 5 6.19 -20.94 23.83
N SER A 6 6.39 -20.03 24.76
CA SER A 6 5.71 -18.73 24.81
C SER A 6 6.05 -17.93 23.56
N HIS A 7 5.17 -17.96 22.55
CA HIS A 7 5.23 -17.05 21.40
C HIS A 7 4.70 -15.67 21.82
N LYS A 8 5.29 -15.06 22.85
CA LYS A 8 4.90 -13.73 23.34
C LYS A 8 5.83 -12.68 22.74
N GLY A 9 5.44 -12.18 21.58
CA GLY A 9 5.99 -11.01 20.90
C GLY A 9 5.16 -10.73 19.64
N LEU A 10 5.18 -9.49 19.13
CA LEU A 10 4.63 -9.19 17.80
C LEU A 10 5.36 -10.08 16.79
N ALA A 11 4.73 -11.18 16.37
CA ALA A 11 5.27 -11.99 15.30
C ALA A 11 5.22 -11.17 14.02
N ALA A 12 6.31 -11.16 13.25
CA ALA A 12 6.32 -10.57 11.92
C ALA A 12 5.18 -11.19 11.09
N ILE A 13 4.38 -10.34 10.44
CA ILE A 13 3.29 -10.79 9.59
C ILE A 13 3.89 -11.63 8.46
N LYS A 14 3.58 -12.94 8.46
CA LYS A 14 3.79 -13.79 7.28
C LYS A 14 2.58 -13.60 6.38
N GLY A 15 2.73 -12.81 5.32
CA GLY A 15 1.68 -12.66 4.31
C GLY A 15 1.36 -14.02 3.68
N PRO A 16 0.08 -14.33 3.41
CA PRO A 16 -0.25 -15.49 2.58
C PRO A 16 0.35 -15.32 1.16
N PRO A 17 0.60 -16.41 0.43
CA PRO A 17 0.99 -16.32 -0.98
C PRO A 17 0.00 -15.47 -1.77
N GLU A 18 0.47 -14.75 -2.80
CA GLU A 18 -0.37 -13.92 -3.66
C GLU A 18 -1.12 -12.81 -2.90
N SER A 19 -0.47 -12.23 -1.90
CA SER A 19 -1.01 -11.10 -1.15
C SER A 19 -0.14 -9.86 -1.25
N LEU A 20 -0.80 -8.71 -1.16
CA LEU A 20 -0.17 -7.39 -1.08
C LEU A 20 -0.92 -6.59 -0.04
N ILE A 21 -0.18 -6.05 0.93
CA ILE A 21 -0.71 -5.17 1.96
C ILE A 21 -0.01 -3.82 1.82
N ILE A 22 -0.78 -2.76 1.71
CA ILE A 22 -0.28 -1.39 1.64
C ILE A 22 -0.82 -0.58 2.81
N PHE A 23 0.08 0.13 3.47
CA PHE A 23 -0.18 1.09 4.52
C PHE A 23 0.07 2.49 3.98
N SER A 24 -0.78 3.43 4.37
CA SER A 24 -0.73 4.82 3.91
C SER A 24 0.51 5.59 4.38
N CYS A 25 1.18 5.12 5.43
CA CYS A 25 2.41 5.68 5.97
C CYS A 25 3.38 4.58 6.46
N GLY A 26 4.61 4.98 6.75
CA GLY A 26 5.64 4.11 7.33
C GLY A 26 5.39 3.75 8.79
N PHE A 27 6.21 2.82 9.30
CA PHE A 27 6.26 2.52 10.73
C PHE A 27 6.58 3.79 11.53
N ASP A 28 5.94 3.93 12.70
CA ASP A 28 6.12 5.06 13.62
C ASP A 28 5.76 6.44 13.02
N GLN A 29 4.96 6.45 11.95
CA GLN A 29 4.44 7.66 11.33
C GLN A 29 2.91 7.67 11.41
N GLY A 30 2.35 8.85 11.62
CA GLY A 30 0.92 9.10 11.46
C GLY A 30 0.61 9.63 10.07
N THR A 31 -0.56 9.30 9.55
CA THR A 31 -1.12 10.02 8.40
C THR A 31 -1.74 11.32 8.86
N VAL A 32 -1.51 12.38 8.10
CA VAL A 32 -2.28 13.62 8.26
C VAL A 32 -3.73 13.38 7.79
N ASP A 33 -4.70 13.96 8.51
CA ASP A 33 -6.11 14.04 8.09
C ASP A 33 -6.33 15.18 7.07
N GLU A 34 -5.24 15.76 6.59
CA GLU A 34 -5.27 16.74 5.52
C GLU A 34 -5.73 16.07 4.22
N THR A 35 -6.69 16.72 3.58
CA THR A 35 -7.22 16.34 2.28
C THR A 35 -6.99 17.52 1.33
N GLN A 36 -6.61 17.27 0.08
CA GLN A 36 -6.51 18.37 -0.89
C GLN A 36 -7.85 18.68 -1.56
N ASN A 37 -8.81 17.77 -1.41
CA ASN A 37 -10.12 17.82 -2.05
C ASN A 37 -11.30 17.65 -1.08
N GLU A 38 -11.07 17.81 0.24
CA GLU A 38 -12.08 17.68 1.31
C GLU A 38 -12.74 16.29 1.41
N ARG A 39 -12.19 15.26 0.73
CA ARG A 39 -12.83 13.94 0.63
C ARG A 39 -11.90 12.78 0.90
N ASN A 40 -10.70 12.79 0.30
CA ASN A 40 -9.76 11.68 0.39
C ASN A 40 -8.50 12.14 1.14
N GLY A 41 -8.00 11.28 2.04
CA GLY A 41 -6.67 11.48 2.60
C GLY A 41 -5.59 11.39 1.52
N ILE A 42 -4.41 11.97 1.80
CA ILE A 42 -3.29 12.11 0.84
C ILE A 42 -2.98 10.80 0.10
N PHE A 43 -2.86 9.67 0.80
CA PHE A 43 -2.57 8.39 0.17
C PHE A 43 -3.66 7.99 -0.84
N THR A 44 -4.92 8.02 -0.41
CA THR A 44 -6.07 7.60 -1.23
C THR A 44 -6.24 8.50 -2.45
N GLU A 45 -6.04 9.81 -2.29
CA GLU A 45 -6.09 10.76 -3.41
C GLU A 45 -5.06 10.41 -4.48
N HIS A 46 -3.79 10.24 -4.09
CA HIS A 46 -2.74 9.87 -5.03
C HIS A 46 -2.94 8.47 -5.62
N LEU A 47 -3.44 7.50 -4.85
CA LEU A 47 -3.78 6.18 -5.35
C LEU A 47 -4.81 6.26 -6.47
N LEU A 48 -5.90 7.01 -6.27
CA LEU A 48 -6.97 7.14 -7.28
C LEU A 48 -6.49 7.77 -8.59
N ASN A 49 -5.48 8.65 -8.52
CA ASN A 49 -4.89 9.26 -9.72
C ASN A 49 -4.08 8.27 -10.56
N HIS A 50 -3.50 7.22 -9.94
CA HIS A 50 -2.63 6.26 -10.62
C HIS A 50 -3.30 4.89 -10.86
N ILE A 51 -4.27 4.50 -10.04
CA ILE A 51 -4.86 3.15 -10.07
C ILE A 51 -5.66 2.87 -11.36
N THR A 52 -6.10 3.93 -12.04
CA THR A 52 -6.84 3.85 -13.30
C THR A 52 -5.93 3.97 -14.53
N MET A 53 -4.62 4.15 -14.35
CA MET A 53 -3.70 4.24 -15.48
C MET A 53 -3.60 2.90 -16.20
N PRO A 54 -3.77 2.87 -17.54
CA PRO A 54 -3.68 1.64 -18.30
C PRO A 54 -2.25 1.08 -18.31
N ASP A 55 -2.14 -0.23 -18.55
CA ASP A 55 -0.88 -0.94 -18.79
C ASP A 55 0.16 -0.86 -17.67
N GLN A 56 -0.26 -0.57 -16.44
CA GLN A 56 0.61 -0.56 -15.26
C GLN A 56 0.26 -1.70 -14.31
N ASP A 57 1.31 -2.39 -13.83
CA ASP A 57 1.16 -3.34 -12.74
C ASP A 57 1.02 -2.60 -11.39
N VAL A 58 0.43 -3.27 -10.40
CA VAL A 58 0.13 -2.69 -9.08
C VAL A 58 1.40 -2.19 -8.37
N GLU A 59 2.54 -2.87 -8.51
CA GLU A 59 3.79 -2.42 -7.86
C GLU A 59 4.30 -1.11 -8.48
N THR A 60 4.20 -0.97 -9.80
CA THR A 60 4.49 0.25 -10.57
C THR A 60 3.54 1.39 -10.18
N ILE A 61 2.22 1.13 -10.11
CA ILE A 61 1.22 2.10 -9.65
C ILE A 61 1.62 2.64 -8.27
N LEU A 62 1.92 1.75 -7.33
CA LEU A 62 2.28 2.14 -5.97
C LEU A 62 3.62 2.90 -5.89
N GLN A 63 4.57 2.64 -6.80
CA GLN A 63 5.80 3.44 -6.92
C GLN A 63 5.50 4.86 -7.42
N ASN A 64 4.57 5.02 -8.36
CA ASN A 64 4.11 6.33 -8.82
C ASN A 64 3.42 7.11 -7.68
N VAL A 65 2.54 6.45 -6.93
CA VAL A 65 1.89 7.03 -5.73
C VAL A 65 2.94 7.51 -4.72
N ALA A 66 3.90 6.66 -4.37
CA ALA A 66 4.94 7.02 -3.41
C ALA A 66 5.82 8.18 -3.91
N ARG A 67 6.11 8.24 -5.22
CA ARG A 67 6.86 9.33 -5.84
C ARG A 67 6.15 10.68 -5.65
N ASP A 68 4.85 10.73 -5.96
CA ASP A 68 4.10 11.98 -5.87
C ASP A 68 3.92 12.44 -4.41
N ILE A 69 3.67 11.49 -3.50
CA ILE A 69 3.61 11.77 -2.05
C ILE A 69 4.95 12.33 -1.55
N LYS A 70 6.08 11.76 -2.01
CA LYS A 70 7.43 12.24 -1.67
C LYS A 70 7.65 13.69 -2.11
N LEU A 71 7.25 14.02 -3.34
CA LEU A 71 7.43 15.36 -3.91
C LEU A 71 6.65 16.43 -3.14
N LYS A 72 5.53 16.04 -2.51
CA LYS A 72 4.74 16.91 -1.63
C LYS A 72 5.22 16.93 -0.17
N GLY A 73 6.24 16.16 0.18
CA GLY A 73 6.84 16.15 1.53
C GLY A 73 6.06 15.37 2.59
N PHE A 74 5.15 14.49 2.18
CA PHE A 74 4.34 13.68 3.10
C PHE A 74 5.00 12.33 3.46
N PRO A 75 4.58 11.68 4.56
CA PRO A 75 5.00 10.32 4.92
C PRO A 75 4.80 9.33 3.77
N LEU A 76 5.80 8.51 3.49
CA LEU A 76 5.73 7.54 2.40
C LEU A 76 4.88 6.32 2.80
N PRO A 77 4.08 5.76 1.86
CA PRO A 77 3.37 4.51 2.12
C PRO A 77 4.36 3.36 2.29
N TRP A 78 4.04 2.45 3.21
CA TRP A 78 4.79 1.21 3.41
C TRP A 78 4.00 0.02 2.86
N ARG A 79 4.69 -0.96 2.28
CA ARG A 79 4.04 -2.13 1.67
C ARG A 79 4.77 -3.41 1.97
N ALA A 80 4.00 -4.49 2.10
CA ALA A 80 4.49 -5.86 2.19
C ALA A 80 3.85 -6.68 1.06
N SER A 81 4.69 -7.33 0.27
CA SER A 81 4.27 -8.05 -0.94
C SER A 81 4.73 -9.51 -0.88
N CYS A 82 3.82 -10.40 -1.26
CA CYS A 82 4.04 -11.82 -1.50
C CYS A 82 3.56 -12.21 -2.90
N LEU A 83 3.45 -11.23 -3.81
CA LEU A 83 3.14 -11.44 -5.22
C LEU A 83 4.34 -12.10 -5.91
N THR A 84 4.08 -13.11 -6.71
CA THR A 84 5.13 -13.81 -7.49
C THR A 84 5.22 -13.32 -8.93
N GLU A 85 4.19 -12.62 -9.40
CA GLU A 85 4.07 -12.11 -10.75
C GLU A 85 3.57 -10.66 -10.77
N LYS A 86 3.62 -10.04 -11.95
CA LYS A 86 3.02 -8.72 -12.15
C LYS A 86 1.50 -8.85 -12.14
N VAL A 87 0.86 -8.13 -11.23
CA VAL A 87 -0.61 -8.04 -11.16
C VAL A 87 -1.05 -6.75 -11.84
N TYR A 88 -1.96 -6.86 -12.80
CA TYR A 88 -2.59 -5.73 -13.48
C TYR A 88 -4.04 -5.61 -13.00
N LEU A 89 -4.50 -4.38 -12.77
CA LEU A 89 -5.90 -4.14 -12.45
C LEU A 89 -6.67 -4.02 -13.76
N ALA A 90 -7.64 -4.92 -13.98
CA ALA A 90 -8.51 -4.83 -15.14
C ALA A 90 -9.49 -3.66 -14.97
N ALA A 91 -9.57 -2.79 -15.97
CA ALA A 91 -10.73 -1.90 -16.10
C ALA A 91 -11.90 -2.77 -16.58
N GLU A 92 -13.03 -2.74 -15.87
CA GLU A 92 -14.27 -3.31 -16.39
C GLU A 92 -14.63 -2.57 -17.68
N SER A 93 -14.76 -3.31 -18.78
CA SER A 93 -15.42 -2.80 -19.99
C SER A 93 -16.86 -2.49 -19.59
N LEU A 94 -17.21 -1.21 -19.45
CA LEU A 94 -18.61 -0.80 -19.45
C LEU A 94 -19.15 -1.07 -20.85
N GLU A 95 -19.77 -2.23 -21.05
CA GLU A 95 -20.69 -2.49 -22.16
C GLU A 95 -21.99 -1.69 -22.01
#